data_AF-A0A842VCQ4-F1
#
_entry.id   AF-A0A842VCQ4-F1
#
_cell.length_a   1.000
_cell.length_b   1.000
_cell.length_c   1.000
_cell.angle_alpha   90.00
_cell.angle_beta   90.00
_cell.angle_gamma   90.00
#
_symmetry.space_group_name_H-M   'P 1'
#
loop_
_entity.id
_entity.type
_entity.pdbx_description
1 polymer ?
#
loop_
_entity_poly.entity_id
_entity_poly.type
_entity_poly.pdbx_seq_one_letter_code
_entity_poly.pdbx_strand_id
1 'polypeptide(L)'
;MAELFSFVSLIYYIGLMVYVFFLLLLSTLFFRKYLQYKYRELFLFGLSFFILAGVVYIPFVISIFMLLILGQGLDLFVHAVAIGFSPIIVLTYLAAMSELIFKDKQKLILTIIAVLVAIIEIIHFYILFVYGPSYLGYKWEDGVSVSWYPFVIFYLAITLLIFIISSSIFAYKAYRTNDEENKLKGIILFLASIFFLFGSLFESVIVLTGFLSPITRILQILGASLYYIGFTLPKKIKKLFLE
;
A
#
# COMPACT_ATOMS: atom_id res chain seq x y z
N MET A 1 -6.00 -21.38 -20.15
CA MET A 1 -5.03 -20.58 -20.94
C MET A 1 -5.68 -19.47 -21.78
N ALA A 2 -6.81 -19.69 -22.47
CA ALA A 2 -7.44 -18.66 -23.31
C ALA A 2 -7.93 -17.41 -22.54
N GLU A 3 -8.44 -17.55 -21.32
CA GLU A 3 -8.89 -16.41 -20.49
C GLU A 3 -7.74 -15.65 -19.80
N LEU A 4 -6.59 -16.29 -19.64
CA LEU A 4 -5.38 -15.75 -18.99
C LEU A 4 -4.81 -14.54 -19.75
N PHE A 5 -5.01 -14.52 -21.07
CA PHE A 5 -4.62 -13.46 -21.98
C PHE A 5 -5.81 -12.65 -22.47
N SER A 6 -6.91 -12.61 -21.69
CA SER A 6 -7.90 -11.59 -21.95
C SER A 6 -7.21 -10.22 -21.88
N PHE A 7 -7.58 -9.32 -22.79
CA PHE A 7 -7.04 -7.97 -22.84
C PHE A 7 -7.20 -7.25 -21.48
N VAL A 8 -8.27 -7.55 -20.75
CA VAL A 8 -8.56 -7.02 -19.41
C VAL A 8 -7.53 -7.50 -18.38
N SER A 9 -7.23 -8.80 -18.35
CA SER A 9 -6.23 -9.38 -17.43
C SER A 9 -4.85 -8.79 -17.68
N LEU A 10 -4.48 -8.58 -18.95
CA LEU A 10 -3.20 -7.97 -19.32
C LEU A 10 -3.08 -6.53 -18.80
N ILE A 11 -4.13 -5.71 -18.96
CA ILE A 11 -4.15 -4.34 -18.42
C ILE A 11 -3.99 -4.37 -16.90
N TYR A 12 -4.69 -5.27 -16.21
CA TYR A 12 -4.60 -5.41 -14.77
C TYR A 12 -3.18 -5.77 -14.30
N TYR A 13 -2.52 -6.74 -14.96
CA TYR A 13 -1.17 -7.17 -14.62
C TYR A 13 -0.12 -6.08 -14.91
N ILE A 14 -0.22 -5.40 -16.06
CA ILE A 14 0.65 -4.25 -16.37
C ILE A 14 0.43 -3.14 -15.34
N GLY A 15 -0.83 -2.85 -15.00
CA GLY A 15 -1.18 -1.86 -14.00
C GLY A 15 -0.57 -2.17 -12.62
N LEU A 16 -0.59 -3.44 -12.20
CA LEU A 16 0.09 -3.89 -10.98
C LEU A 16 1.59 -3.61 -11.03
N MET A 17 2.27 -3.96 -12.14
CA MET A 17 3.71 -3.72 -12.27
C MET A 17 4.05 -2.22 -12.23
N VAL A 18 3.27 -1.39 -12.92
CA VAL A 18 3.43 0.08 -12.90
C VAL A 18 3.21 0.61 -11.49
N TYR A 19 2.19 0.12 -10.78
CA TYR A 19 1.92 0.50 -9.41
C TYR A 19 3.08 0.15 -8.46
N VAL A 20 3.58 -1.08 -8.52
CA VAL A 20 4.75 -1.53 -7.74
C VAL A 20 5.98 -0.67 -8.05
N PHE A 21 6.20 -0.34 -9.32
CA PHE A 21 7.28 0.57 -9.73
C PHE A 21 7.17 1.94 -9.05
N PHE A 22 5.97 2.55 -9.03
CA PHE A 22 5.77 3.83 -8.34
C PHE A 22 6.01 3.74 -6.83
N LEU A 23 5.61 2.65 -6.17
CA LEU A 23 5.88 2.45 -4.74
C LEU A 23 7.38 2.33 -4.44
N LEU A 24 8.13 1.60 -5.27
CA LEU A 24 9.59 1.50 -5.14
C LEU A 24 10.28 2.83 -5.39
N LEU A 25 9.78 3.62 -6.35
CA LEU A 25 10.28 4.96 -6.64
C LEU A 25 10.04 5.91 -5.45
N LEU A 26 8.85 5.87 -4.85
CA LEU A 26 8.52 6.59 -3.61
C LEU A 26 9.45 6.19 -2.47
N SER A 27 9.59 4.88 -2.23
CA SER A 27 10.47 4.35 -1.19
C SER A 27 11.91 4.83 -1.34
N THR A 28 12.46 4.70 -2.55
CA THR A 28 13.82 5.15 -2.88
C THR A 28 14.00 6.65 -2.66
N LEU A 29 13.00 7.45 -3.03
CA LEU A 29 13.02 8.90 -2.79
C LEU A 29 13.13 9.23 -1.31
N PHE A 30 12.34 8.57 -0.47
CA PHE A 30 12.36 8.75 0.97
C PHE A 30 13.70 8.31 1.59
N PHE A 31 14.25 7.17 1.19
CA PHE A 31 15.56 6.74 1.64
C PHE A 31 16.67 7.70 1.22
N ARG A 32 16.65 8.21 -0.01
CA ARG A 32 17.63 9.22 -0.45
C ARG A 32 17.55 10.49 0.38
N LYS A 33 16.34 10.99 0.64
CA LYS A 33 16.14 12.16 1.51
C LYS A 33 16.56 11.87 2.95
N TYR A 34 16.32 10.66 3.46
CA TYR A 34 16.82 10.25 4.77
C TYR A 34 18.35 10.28 4.82
N LEU A 35 19.04 9.75 3.81
CA LEU A 35 20.50 9.77 3.78
C LEU A 35 21.05 11.21 3.79
N GLN A 36 20.33 12.14 3.16
CA GLN A 36 20.68 13.56 3.11
C GLN A 36 20.38 14.31 4.42
N TYR A 37 19.17 14.17 4.98
CA TYR A 37 18.70 14.99 6.10
C TYR A 37 18.76 14.29 7.47
N LYS A 38 18.92 12.96 7.49
CA LYS A 38 18.93 12.10 8.69
C LYS A 38 17.67 12.15 9.55
N TYR A 39 16.57 12.66 9.00
CA TYR A 39 15.26 12.66 9.66
C TYR A 39 14.64 11.25 9.65
N ARG A 40 14.44 10.68 10.84
CA ARG A 40 14.02 9.29 11.04
C ARG A 40 12.67 8.98 10.37
N GLU A 41 11.74 9.92 10.37
CA GLU A 41 10.44 9.80 9.74
C GLU A 41 10.53 9.54 8.24
N LEU A 42 11.54 10.08 7.55
CA LEU A 42 11.76 9.81 6.12
C LEU A 42 12.17 8.36 5.90
N PHE A 43 13.03 7.80 6.75
CA PHE A 43 13.38 6.38 6.69
C PHE A 43 12.14 5.50 6.91
N LEU A 44 11.31 5.85 7.90
CA LEU A 44 10.11 5.09 8.24
C LEU A 44 9.05 5.14 7.13
N PHE A 45 8.84 6.30 6.47
CA PHE A 45 8.01 6.35 5.27
C PHE A 45 8.57 5.49 4.13
N GLY A 46 9.88 5.62 3.87
CA GLY A 46 10.55 4.82 2.86
C GLY A 46 10.38 3.31 3.09
N LEU A 47 10.53 2.89 4.34
CA LEU A 47 10.34 1.50 4.77
C LEU A 47 8.89 1.04 4.61
N SER A 48 7.92 1.88 4.93
CA SER A 48 6.49 1.55 4.78
C SER A 48 6.13 1.25 3.32
N PHE A 49 6.55 2.12 2.40
CA PHE A 49 6.34 1.90 0.96
C PHE A 49 7.20 0.75 0.40
N PHE A 50 8.39 0.53 0.96
CA PHE A 50 9.23 -0.61 0.60
C PHE A 50 8.59 -1.95 0.96
N ILE A 51 8.06 -2.08 2.18
CA ILE A 51 7.39 -3.32 2.63
C ILE A 51 6.12 -3.52 1.80
N LEU A 52 5.33 -2.47 1.57
CA LEU A 52 4.15 -2.55 0.72
C LEU A 52 4.49 -3.06 -0.68
N ALA A 53 5.49 -2.47 -1.34
CA ALA A 53 5.92 -2.92 -2.67
C ALA A 53 6.54 -4.33 -2.61
N GLY A 54 7.59 -4.47 -1.81
CA GLY A 54 8.54 -5.57 -1.86
C GLY A 54 8.11 -6.84 -1.15
N VAL A 55 7.31 -6.71 -0.09
CA VAL A 55 6.81 -7.87 0.66
C VAL A 55 5.40 -8.21 0.19
N VAL A 56 4.49 -7.23 0.07
CA VAL A 56 3.08 -7.51 -0.22
C VAL A 56 2.79 -7.69 -1.71
N TYR A 57 3.24 -6.76 -2.57
CA TYR A 57 2.87 -6.78 -3.99
C TYR A 57 3.85 -7.52 -4.92
N ILE A 58 5.15 -7.56 -4.62
CA ILE A 58 6.14 -8.28 -5.44
C ILE A 58 5.79 -9.77 -5.63
N PRO A 59 5.26 -10.52 -4.64
CA PRO A 59 4.82 -11.89 -4.87
C PRO A 59 3.83 -12.01 -6.04
N PHE A 60 2.89 -11.07 -6.21
CA PHE A 60 1.98 -11.07 -7.36
C PHE A 60 2.72 -10.82 -8.69
N VAL A 61 3.71 -9.93 -8.69
CA VAL A 61 4.56 -9.69 -9.87
C VAL A 61 5.37 -10.94 -10.22
N ILE A 62 5.97 -11.61 -9.23
CA ILE A 62 6.68 -12.88 -9.42
C ILE A 62 5.74 -13.95 -9.94
N SER A 63 4.52 -14.06 -9.40
CA SER A 63 3.49 -14.99 -9.89
C SER A 63 3.16 -14.77 -11.36
N ILE A 64 3.09 -13.53 -11.84
CA ILE A 64 2.88 -13.24 -13.26
C ILE A 64 4.04 -13.78 -14.10
N PHE A 65 5.30 -13.52 -13.70
CA PHE A 65 6.45 -14.01 -14.45
C PHE A 65 6.56 -15.55 -14.42
N MET A 66 6.33 -16.17 -13.26
CA MET A 66 6.32 -17.63 -13.16
C MET A 66 5.22 -18.25 -14.01
N LEU A 67 4.04 -17.65 -14.03
CA LEU A 67 2.95 -18.11 -14.88
C LEU A 67 3.31 -18.05 -16.37
N LEU A 68 3.99 -16.98 -16.81
CA LEU A 68 4.44 -16.84 -18.20
C LEU A 68 5.55 -17.83 -18.60
N ILE A 69 6.45 -18.17 -17.66
CA ILE A 69 7.63 -18.99 -17.94
C ILE A 69 7.35 -20.49 -17.71
N LEU A 70 6.67 -20.81 -16.61
CA LEU A 70 6.48 -22.16 -16.09
C LEU A 70 5.04 -22.67 -16.25
N GLY A 71 4.10 -21.83 -16.68
CA GLY A 71 2.68 -22.18 -16.77
C GLY A 71 1.95 -22.22 -15.42
N GLN A 72 2.60 -21.83 -14.32
CA GLN A 72 2.01 -21.76 -12.98
C GLN A 72 2.56 -20.56 -12.20
N GLY A 73 1.70 -19.83 -11.49
CA GLY A 73 2.14 -18.76 -10.57
C GLY A 73 2.60 -19.31 -9.21
N LEU A 74 3.00 -18.44 -8.28
CA LEU A 74 3.45 -18.86 -6.94
C LEU A 74 2.37 -19.64 -6.18
N ASP A 75 2.84 -20.44 -5.23
CA ASP A 75 1.99 -21.14 -4.29
C ASP A 75 1.27 -20.14 -3.36
N LEU A 76 0.04 -20.49 -2.96
CA LEU A 76 -0.77 -19.68 -2.05
C LEU A 76 -0.05 -19.41 -0.72
N PHE A 77 0.78 -20.34 -0.25
CA PHE A 77 1.60 -20.16 0.95
C PHE A 77 2.48 -18.90 0.87
N VAL A 78 3.11 -18.63 -0.27
CA VAL A 78 4.01 -17.46 -0.42
C VAL A 78 3.22 -16.16 -0.32
N HIS A 79 2.05 -16.11 -0.94
CA HIS A 79 1.14 -14.96 -0.81
C HIS A 79 0.64 -14.80 0.62
N ALA A 80 0.36 -15.90 1.32
CA ALA A 80 -0.13 -15.88 2.71
C ALA A 80 0.95 -15.42 3.70
N VAL A 81 2.22 -15.81 3.50
CA VAL A 81 3.35 -15.27 4.26
C VAL A 81 3.48 -13.76 4.03
N ALA A 82 3.45 -13.33 2.77
CA ALA A 82 3.59 -11.93 2.38
C ALA A 82 2.52 -11.02 2.97
N ILE A 83 1.23 -11.40 2.85
CA ILE A 83 0.12 -10.60 3.40
C ILE A 83 0.11 -10.59 4.93
N GLY A 84 0.71 -11.60 5.58
CA GLY A 84 0.86 -11.67 7.02
C GLY A 84 1.72 -10.54 7.60
N PHE A 85 2.65 -10.00 6.80
CA PHE A 85 3.49 -8.86 7.19
C PHE A 85 2.86 -7.49 6.88
N SER A 86 1.67 -7.44 6.28
CA SER A 86 1.02 -6.16 5.98
C SER A 86 0.74 -5.28 7.22
N PRO A 87 0.44 -5.82 8.43
CA PRO A 87 0.27 -5.00 9.63
C PRO A 87 1.52 -4.19 10.01
N ILE A 88 2.73 -4.68 9.71
CA ILE A 88 3.99 -3.93 9.95
C ILE A 88 4.02 -2.62 9.17
N ILE A 89 3.41 -2.58 7.98
CA ILE A 89 3.33 -1.37 7.16
C ILE A 89 2.66 -0.24 7.94
N VAL A 90 1.59 -0.54 8.67
CA VAL A 90 0.88 0.44 9.50
C VAL A 90 1.74 0.90 10.66
N LEU A 91 2.47 -0.01 11.29
CA LEU A 91 3.37 0.33 12.39
C LEU A 91 4.47 1.29 11.94
N THR A 92 5.16 0.99 10.84
CA THR A 92 6.21 1.87 10.29
C THR A 92 5.63 3.19 9.80
N TYR A 93 4.45 3.16 9.18
CA TYR A 93 3.79 4.36 8.66
C TYR A 93 3.36 5.29 9.79
N LEU A 94 2.69 4.76 10.81
CA LEU A 94 2.28 5.54 11.96
C LEU A 94 3.46 6.00 12.80
N ALA A 95 4.56 5.25 12.86
CA ALA A 95 5.78 5.72 13.49
C ALA A 95 6.30 7.01 12.83
N ALA A 96 6.27 7.08 11.49
CA ALA A 96 6.61 8.30 10.76
C ALA A 96 5.58 9.43 11.01
N MET A 97 4.29 9.11 10.89
CA MET A 97 3.21 10.09 10.99
C MET A 97 3.05 10.67 12.39
N SER A 98 3.19 9.85 13.42
CA SER A 98 3.07 10.29 14.80
C SER A 98 4.22 11.21 15.23
N GLU A 99 5.42 11.05 14.67
CA GLU A 99 6.51 12.01 14.87
C GLU A 99 6.14 13.41 14.34
N LEU A 100 5.49 13.45 13.17
CA LEU A 100 5.10 14.69 12.50
C LEU A 100 3.87 15.35 13.11
N ILE A 101 2.89 14.57 13.58
CA ILE A 101 1.53 15.05 13.86
C ILE A 101 1.17 14.94 15.34
N PHE A 102 1.66 13.92 16.03
CA PHE A 102 1.19 13.48 17.35
C PHE A 102 2.36 13.27 18.32
N LYS A 103 3.39 14.10 18.24
CA LYS A 103 4.65 13.91 18.97
C LYS A 103 4.46 13.60 20.46
N ASP A 104 3.57 14.34 21.13
CA ASP A 104 3.29 14.17 22.56
C ASP A 104 2.63 12.82 22.90
N LYS A 105 1.90 12.23 21.94
CA LYS A 105 1.18 10.95 22.10
C LYS A 105 1.83 9.80 21.34
N GLN A 106 2.99 10.02 20.71
CA GLN A 106 3.63 9.06 19.83
C GLN A 106 3.86 7.71 20.53
N LYS A 107 4.48 7.71 21.71
CA LYS A 107 4.75 6.47 22.46
C LYS A 107 3.47 5.68 22.72
N LEU A 108 2.41 6.34 23.17
CA LEU A 108 1.11 5.70 23.42
C LEU A 108 0.52 5.11 22.14
N ILE A 109 0.47 5.89 21.06
CA ILE A 109 -0.06 5.45 19.76
C ILE A 109 0.73 4.24 19.25
N LEU A 110 2.06 4.29 19.29
CA LEU A 110 2.91 3.21 18.78
C LEU A 110 2.84 1.97 19.65
N THR A 111 2.74 2.08 20.98
CA THR A 111 2.54 0.92 21.84
C THR A 111 1.20 0.24 21.55
N ILE A 112 0.11 0.99 21.43
CA ILE A 112 -1.21 0.43 21.12
C ILE A 112 -1.17 -0.29 19.76
N ILE A 113 -0.63 0.38 18.73
CA ILE A 113 -0.56 -0.19 17.39
C ILE A 113 0.39 -1.39 17.34
N ALA A 114 1.54 -1.35 18.02
CA ALA A 114 2.45 -2.48 18.07
C ALA A 114 1.82 -3.72 18.72
N VAL A 115 1.05 -3.54 19.81
CA VAL A 115 0.30 -4.63 20.44
C VAL A 115 -0.74 -5.19 19.48
N LEU A 116 -1.52 -4.34 18.81
CA LEU A 116 -2.52 -4.77 17.83
C LEU A 116 -1.89 -5.52 16.65
N VAL A 117 -0.78 -5.00 16.11
CA VAL A 117 0.00 -5.63 15.03
C VAL A 117 0.50 -7.01 15.48
N ALA A 118 1.10 -7.10 16.66
CA ALA A 118 1.61 -8.37 17.18
C ALA A 118 0.48 -9.40 17.35
N ILE A 119 -0.68 -9.00 17.86
CA ILE A 119 -1.84 -9.89 18.00
C ILE A 119 -2.29 -10.41 16.62
N ILE A 120 -2.45 -9.51 15.63
CA ILE A 120 -2.88 -9.89 14.27
C ILE A 120 -1.88 -10.84 13.63
N GLU A 121 -0.58 -10.53 13.69
CA GLU A 121 0.48 -11.36 13.12
C GLU A 121 0.55 -12.74 13.79
N ILE A 122 0.49 -12.80 15.12
CA ILE A 122 0.48 -14.07 15.86
C ILE A 122 -0.70 -14.93 15.40
N ILE A 123 -1.91 -14.37 15.32
CA ILE A 123 -3.10 -15.11 14.88
C ILE A 123 -2.93 -15.55 13.42
N HIS A 124 -2.48 -14.66 12.53
CA HIS A 124 -2.28 -14.94 11.11
C HIS A 124 -1.28 -16.09 10.88
N PHE A 125 -0.10 -15.99 11.49
CA PHE A 125 0.94 -17.01 11.35
C PHE A 125 0.56 -18.30 12.07
N TYR A 126 -0.15 -18.25 13.20
CA TYR A 126 -0.72 -19.43 13.83
C TYR A 126 -1.67 -20.16 12.85
N ILE A 127 -2.58 -19.44 12.19
CA ILE A 127 -3.49 -20.03 11.20
C ILE A 127 -2.69 -20.63 10.03
N LEU A 128 -1.73 -19.87 9.49
CA LEU A 128 -0.92 -20.29 8.35
C LEU A 128 -0.13 -21.58 8.63
N PHE A 129 0.54 -21.67 9.78
CA PHE A 129 1.44 -22.78 10.06
C PHE A 129 0.74 -24.01 10.67
N VAL A 130 -0.37 -23.82 11.38
CA VAL A 130 -1.09 -24.94 12.03
C VAL A 130 -2.17 -25.52 11.13
N TYR A 131 -2.93 -24.68 10.43
CA TYR A 131 -4.04 -25.14 9.58
C TYR A 131 -3.73 -25.09 8.08
N GLY A 132 -2.80 -24.23 7.66
CA GLY A 132 -2.37 -24.10 6.27
C GLY A 132 -2.94 -22.87 5.56
N PRO A 133 -2.40 -22.51 4.39
CA PRO A 133 -2.75 -21.28 3.69
C PRO A 133 -4.19 -21.24 3.15
N SER A 134 -4.81 -22.41 2.95
CA SER A 134 -6.21 -22.54 2.51
C SER A 134 -7.22 -22.02 3.54
N TYR A 135 -6.83 -21.80 4.79
CA TYR A 135 -7.67 -21.19 5.83
C TYR A 135 -7.60 -19.66 5.84
N LEU A 136 -6.68 -19.07 5.08
CA LEU A 136 -6.54 -17.62 4.95
C LEU A 136 -7.15 -17.11 3.63
N GLY A 137 -7.23 -17.95 2.61
CA GLY A 137 -7.79 -17.61 1.32
C GLY A 137 -7.67 -18.75 0.31
N TYR A 138 -7.92 -18.44 -0.96
CA TYR A 138 -7.78 -19.38 -2.07
C TYR A 138 -7.23 -18.66 -3.31
N LYS A 139 -6.51 -19.40 -4.16
CA LYS A 139 -6.00 -18.89 -5.43
C LYS A 139 -7.04 -19.11 -6.54
N TRP A 140 -7.19 -18.12 -7.42
CA TRP A 140 -8.04 -18.24 -8.60
C TRP A 140 -7.37 -19.09 -9.69
N GLU A 141 -8.19 -19.57 -10.64
CA GLU A 141 -7.72 -20.35 -11.80
C GLU A 141 -6.78 -19.55 -12.73
N ASP A 142 -6.76 -18.22 -12.60
CA ASP A 142 -5.84 -17.35 -13.32
C ASP A 142 -4.37 -17.50 -12.86
N GLY A 143 -4.12 -18.24 -11.78
CA GLY A 143 -2.79 -18.55 -11.30
C GLY A 143 -2.07 -17.41 -10.56
N VAL A 144 -2.64 -16.20 -10.53
CA VAL A 144 -2.03 -14.99 -9.94
C VAL A 144 -2.89 -14.41 -8.83
N SER A 145 -4.20 -14.32 -9.04
CA SER A 145 -5.11 -13.63 -8.13
C SER A 145 -5.40 -14.49 -6.91
N VAL A 146 -5.53 -13.84 -5.75
CA VAL A 146 -5.85 -14.49 -4.48
C VAL A 146 -7.06 -13.81 -3.88
N SER A 147 -8.05 -14.61 -3.49
CA SER A 147 -9.17 -14.17 -2.66
C SER A 147 -8.89 -14.51 -1.21
N TRP A 148 -8.97 -13.51 -0.35
CA TRP A 148 -8.75 -13.68 1.08
C TRP A 148 -10.06 -13.93 1.82
N TYR A 149 -9.99 -14.69 2.93
CA TYR A 149 -11.13 -14.92 3.80
C TYR A 149 -11.36 -13.77 4.79
N PRO A 150 -12.56 -13.70 5.43
CA PRO A 150 -12.97 -12.54 6.22
C PRO A 150 -11.99 -12.08 7.30
N PHE A 151 -11.25 -13.01 7.93
CA PHE A 151 -10.21 -12.65 8.90
C PHE A 151 -9.13 -11.73 8.29
N VAL A 152 -8.62 -12.09 7.11
CA VAL A 152 -7.60 -11.32 6.40
C VAL A 152 -8.17 -10.00 5.90
N ILE A 153 -9.36 -10.04 5.29
CA ILE A 153 -10.06 -8.82 4.82
C ILE A 153 -10.29 -7.84 5.98
N PHE A 154 -10.68 -8.35 7.15
CA PHE A 154 -10.97 -7.53 8.33
C PHE A 154 -9.75 -6.73 8.80
N TYR A 155 -8.60 -7.38 8.98
CA TYR A 155 -7.41 -6.65 9.44
C TYR A 155 -6.84 -5.72 8.35
N LEU A 156 -6.99 -6.07 7.06
CA LEU A 156 -6.64 -5.18 5.94
C LEU A 156 -7.54 -3.95 5.93
N ALA A 157 -8.84 -4.10 6.20
CA ALA A 157 -9.76 -2.98 6.31
C ALA A 157 -9.41 -2.06 7.49
N ILE A 158 -9.06 -2.61 8.66
CA ILE A 158 -8.57 -1.83 9.82
C ILE A 158 -7.30 -1.07 9.44
N THR A 159 -6.35 -1.74 8.80
CA THR A 159 -5.10 -1.15 8.32
C THR A 159 -5.38 0.04 7.41
N LEU A 160 -6.29 -0.13 6.46
CA LEU A 160 -6.69 0.91 5.51
C LEU A 160 -7.39 2.09 6.18
N LEU A 161 -8.27 1.82 7.16
CA LEU A 161 -8.94 2.84 7.97
C LEU A 161 -7.95 3.69 8.76
N ILE A 162 -6.98 3.05 9.42
CA ILE A 162 -5.95 3.77 10.16
C ILE A 162 -5.11 4.64 9.22
N PHE A 163 -4.75 4.11 8.06
CA PHE A 163 -4.01 4.82 7.04
C PHE A 163 -4.77 6.06 6.53
N ILE A 164 -6.07 5.93 6.17
CA ILE A 164 -6.83 7.09 5.66
C ILE A 164 -7.07 8.14 6.74
N ILE A 165 -7.38 7.74 7.98
CA ILE A 165 -7.62 8.69 9.07
C ILE A 165 -6.36 9.50 9.33
N SER A 166 -5.22 8.82 9.51
CA SER A 166 -3.95 9.50 9.79
C SER A 166 -3.49 10.37 8.61
N SER A 167 -3.63 9.88 7.37
CA SER A 167 -3.32 10.66 6.15
C SER A 167 -4.20 11.90 6.00
N SER A 168 -5.49 11.77 6.31
CA SER A 168 -6.44 12.89 6.26
C SER A 168 -6.10 13.96 7.28
N ILE A 169 -5.73 13.55 8.50
CA ILE A 169 -5.29 14.49 9.55
C ILE A 169 -4.00 15.21 9.13
N PHE A 170 -3.03 14.49 8.54
CA PHE A 170 -1.81 15.10 8.02
C PHE A 170 -2.09 16.13 6.94
N ALA A 171 -2.86 15.74 5.94
CA ALA A 171 -3.23 16.60 4.82
C ALA A 171 -3.98 17.85 5.30
N TYR A 172 -4.91 17.69 6.24
CA TYR A 172 -5.63 18.80 6.86
C TYR A 172 -4.68 19.77 7.59
N LYS A 173 -3.73 19.26 8.37
CA LYS A 173 -2.73 20.11 9.04
C LYS A 173 -1.85 20.85 8.05
N ALA A 174 -1.39 20.18 6.99
CA ALA A 174 -0.61 20.82 5.93
C ALA A 174 -1.40 21.94 5.23
N TYR A 175 -2.68 21.70 4.94
CA TYR A 175 -3.60 22.70 4.36
C TYR A 175 -3.85 23.92 5.26
N ARG A 176 -3.75 23.77 6.59
CA ARG A 176 -3.96 24.86 7.54
C ARG A 176 -2.72 25.73 7.79
N THR A 177 -1.59 25.42 7.18
CA THR A 177 -0.38 26.25 7.32
C THR A 177 -0.49 27.55 6.53
N ASN A 178 0.29 28.57 6.88
CA ASN A 178 0.33 29.85 6.14
C ASN A 178 1.14 29.77 4.84
N ASP A 179 1.90 28.69 4.66
CA ASP A 179 2.77 28.48 3.49
C ASP A 179 1.96 27.84 2.35
N GLU A 180 1.78 28.58 1.24
CA GLU A 180 0.98 28.13 0.09
C GLU A 180 1.51 26.82 -0.53
N GLU A 181 2.82 26.58 -0.45
CA GLU A 181 3.42 25.34 -0.92
C GLU A 181 2.92 24.13 -0.11
N ASN A 182 2.94 24.24 1.22
CA ASN A 182 2.42 23.22 2.12
C ASN A 182 0.90 23.05 1.98
N LYS A 183 0.15 24.11 1.70
CA LYS A 183 -1.29 23.99 1.43
C LYS A 183 -1.57 23.12 0.22
N LEU A 184 -0.88 23.40 -0.89
CA LEU A 184 -1.01 22.64 -2.13
C LEU A 184 -0.60 21.18 -1.93
N LYS A 185 0.52 20.93 -1.23
CA LYS A 185 0.94 19.56 -0.88
C LYS A 185 -0.14 18.84 -0.06
N GLY A 186 -0.72 19.51 0.93
CA GLY A 186 -1.82 18.97 1.75
C GLY A 186 -3.00 18.50 0.90
N ILE A 187 -3.46 19.32 -0.04
CA ILE A 187 -4.57 18.97 -0.95
C ILE A 187 -4.21 17.76 -1.82
N ILE A 188 -3.02 17.77 -2.43
CA ILE A 188 -2.57 16.68 -3.32
C ILE A 188 -2.46 15.36 -2.53
N LEU A 189 -1.91 15.40 -1.32
CA LEU A 189 -1.77 14.22 -0.47
C LEU A 189 -3.11 13.71 0.05
N PHE A 190 -4.09 14.59 0.30
CA PHE A 190 -5.45 14.17 0.61
C PHE A 190 -6.06 13.39 -0.56
N LEU A 191 -6.01 13.95 -1.78
CA LEU A 191 -6.49 13.27 -2.98
C LEU A 191 -5.77 11.94 -3.21
N ALA A 192 -4.45 11.90 -3.05
CA ALA A 192 -3.67 10.66 -3.14
C ALA A 192 -4.20 9.57 -2.20
N SER A 193 -4.54 9.96 -0.96
CA SER A 193 -5.07 9.06 0.06
C SER A 193 -6.47 8.53 -0.30
N ILE A 194 -7.31 9.37 -0.90
CA ILE A 194 -8.65 8.97 -1.38
C ILE A 194 -8.55 7.97 -2.53
N PHE A 195 -7.68 8.22 -3.52
CA PHE A 195 -7.44 7.30 -4.62
C PHE A 195 -6.88 5.95 -4.13
N PHE A 196 -5.91 5.99 -3.21
CA PHE A 196 -5.36 4.78 -2.59
C PHE A 196 -6.41 4.01 -1.79
N LEU A 197 -7.27 4.70 -1.03
CA LEU A 197 -8.38 4.09 -0.28
C LEU A 197 -9.31 3.32 -1.21
N PHE A 198 -9.86 3.98 -2.22
CA PHE A 198 -10.82 3.33 -3.12
C PHE A 198 -10.19 2.22 -3.93
N GLY A 199 -8.96 2.41 -4.42
CA GLY A 199 -8.22 1.35 -5.12
C GLY A 199 -8.02 0.11 -4.24
N SER A 200 -7.58 0.28 -3.00
CA SER A 200 -7.31 -0.82 -2.07
C SER A 200 -8.60 -1.48 -1.55
N LEU A 201 -9.65 -0.70 -1.30
CA LEU A 201 -10.95 -1.20 -0.85
C LEU A 201 -11.63 -2.02 -1.94
N PHE A 202 -11.57 -1.56 -3.19
CA PHE A 202 -12.11 -2.31 -4.32
C PHE A 202 -11.34 -3.60 -4.63
N GLU A 203 -10.02 -3.58 -4.44
CA GLU A 203 -9.20 -4.79 -4.57
C GLU A 203 -9.46 -5.80 -3.44
N SER A 204 -9.48 -5.34 -2.19
CA SER A 204 -9.42 -6.23 -1.02
C SER A 204 -10.79 -6.61 -0.46
N VAL A 205 -11.82 -5.76 -0.62
CA VAL A 205 -13.12 -5.93 0.05
C VAL A 205 -14.23 -6.26 -0.95
N ILE A 206 -14.32 -5.52 -2.06
CA ILE A 206 -15.41 -5.68 -3.03
C ILE A 206 -15.11 -6.79 -4.05
N VAL A 207 -13.86 -7.26 -4.12
CA VAL A 207 -13.38 -8.31 -5.06
C VAL A 207 -13.93 -8.06 -6.47
N LEU A 208 -13.46 -6.98 -7.08
CA LEU A 208 -13.86 -6.64 -8.45
C LEU A 208 -13.34 -7.69 -9.45
N THR A 209 -14.25 -8.47 -10.03
CA THR A 209 -13.95 -9.46 -11.07
C THR A 209 -14.14 -8.88 -12.48
N GLY A 210 -13.42 -9.43 -13.45
CA GLY A 210 -13.60 -9.10 -14.87
C GLY A 210 -13.23 -7.64 -15.20
N PHE A 211 -14.09 -6.96 -15.96
CA PHE A 211 -13.82 -5.62 -16.52
C PHE A 211 -13.60 -4.52 -15.46
N LEU A 212 -13.99 -4.76 -14.22
CA LEU A 212 -13.83 -3.77 -13.14
C LEU A 212 -12.45 -3.86 -12.46
N SER A 213 -11.70 -4.95 -12.63
CA SER A 213 -10.38 -5.10 -11.99
C SER A 213 -9.34 -4.07 -12.45
N PRO A 214 -9.27 -3.61 -13.72
CA PRO A 214 -8.33 -2.56 -14.12
C PRO A 214 -8.57 -1.22 -13.42
N ILE A 215 -9.81 -0.94 -13.00
CA ILE A 215 -10.16 0.32 -12.34
C ILE A 215 -9.41 0.44 -11.01
N THR A 216 -9.27 -0.65 -10.25
CA THR A 216 -8.52 -0.63 -8.98
C THR A 216 -7.07 -0.24 -9.19
N ARG A 217 -6.44 -0.76 -10.26
CA ARG A 217 -5.06 -0.44 -10.63
C ARG A 217 -4.90 1.01 -11.07
N ILE A 218 -5.83 1.54 -11.86
CA ILE A 218 -5.81 2.96 -12.24
C ILE A 218 -5.87 3.85 -10.99
N LEU A 219 -6.79 3.56 -10.06
CA LEU A 219 -6.91 4.31 -8.81
C LEU A 219 -5.62 4.24 -7.97
N GLN A 220 -5.01 3.06 -7.85
CA GLN A 220 -3.76 2.89 -7.10
C GLN A 220 -2.57 3.59 -7.75
N ILE A 221 -2.44 3.54 -9.07
CA ILE A 221 -1.40 4.26 -9.82
C ILE A 221 -1.58 5.77 -9.64
N LEU A 222 -2.81 6.28 -9.75
CA LEU A 222 -3.11 7.69 -9.51
C LEU A 222 -2.78 8.08 -8.07
N GLY A 223 -3.16 7.27 -7.09
CA GLY A 223 -2.82 7.48 -5.69
C GLY A 223 -1.31 7.55 -5.47
N ALA A 224 -0.53 6.58 -5.95
CA ALA A 224 0.92 6.56 -5.82
C ALA A 224 1.60 7.74 -6.55
N SER A 225 1.11 8.09 -7.74
CA SER A 225 1.61 9.23 -8.52
C SER A 225 1.35 10.55 -7.80
N LEU A 226 0.15 10.73 -7.23
CA LEU A 226 -0.20 11.90 -6.43
C LEU A 226 0.58 11.94 -5.13
N TYR A 227 0.86 10.82 -4.46
CA TYR A 227 1.78 10.80 -3.32
C TYR A 227 3.16 11.30 -3.72
N TYR A 228 3.68 10.84 -4.85
CA TYR A 228 4.98 11.31 -5.34
C TYR A 228 4.98 12.82 -5.59
N ILE A 229 3.95 13.33 -6.27
CA ILE A 229 3.80 14.76 -6.52
C ILE A 229 3.62 15.52 -5.19
N GLY A 230 2.81 15.04 -4.26
CA GLY A 230 2.54 15.70 -2.98
C GLY A 230 3.77 15.78 -2.07
N PHE A 231 4.63 14.77 -2.07
CA PHE A 231 5.85 14.78 -1.26
C PHE A 231 7.03 15.50 -1.90
N THR A 232 7.03 15.67 -3.22
CA THR A 232 8.14 16.32 -3.95
C THR A 232 7.83 17.72 -4.42
N LEU A 233 6.56 18.00 -4.70
CA LEU A 233 6.02 19.16 -5.40
C LEU A 233 6.96 19.65 -6.53
N PRO A 234 6.99 18.95 -7.68
CA PRO A 234 7.90 19.28 -8.77
C PRO A 234 7.73 20.73 -9.22
N LYS A 235 8.82 21.40 -9.61
CA LYS A 235 8.83 22.81 -10.04
C LYS A 235 7.74 23.15 -11.06
N LYS A 236 7.43 22.24 -11.99
CA LYS A 236 6.36 22.42 -12.99
C LYS A 236 4.98 22.53 -12.35
N ILE A 237 4.69 21.69 -11.36
CA ILE A 237 3.42 21.72 -10.61
C ILE A 237 3.39 22.95 -9.71
N LYS A 238 4.49 23.25 -9.01
CA LYS A 238 4.61 24.47 -8.21
C LYS A 238 4.30 25.71 -9.04
N LYS A 239 4.94 25.86 -10.20
CA LYS A 239 4.71 26.96 -11.13
C LYS A 239 3.27 27.00 -11.64
N LEU A 240 2.70 25.86 -12.03
CA LEU A 240 1.34 25.82 -12.59
C LEU A 240 0.26 26.30 -11.60
N PHE A 241 0.46 26.10 -10.30
CA PHE A 241 -0.57 26.38 -9.29
C PHE A 241 -0.28 27.58 -8.40
N LEU A 242 0.97 28.04 -8.28
CA LEU A 242 1.39 29.09 -7.35
C LEU A 242 2.06 30.31 -8.01
N GLU A 243 2.35 30.27 -9.31
CA GLU A 243 2.95 31.37 -10.09
C GLU A 243 2.06 31.74 -11.28
#